data_AF-A0A0U1NQ09-F1
#
_entry.id   AF-A0A0U1NQ09-F1
#
_cell.length_a   1.000
_cell.length_b   1.000
_cell.length_c   1.000
_cell.angle_alpha   90.00
_cell.angle_beta   90.00
_cell.angle_gamma   90.00
#
_symmetry.space_group_name_H-M   'P 1'
#
loop_
_entity.id
_entity.type
_entity.pdbx_description
1 polymer ?
#
loop_
_entity_poly.entity_id
_entity_poly.type
_entity_poly.pdbx_seq_one_letter_code
_entity_poly.pdbx_strand_id
1 'polypeptide(L)'
;MFDQSKVRALVEPILNASDPAKELREHVLGAGGQWAEPDSTDLFEISYAGIAGIGFGTEEAAEHWIANAITQLTIEQLEALA
;
A
#
# COMPACT_ATOMS: atom_id res chain seq x y z
N MET A 1 -4.41 -7.08 -18.97
CA MET A 1 -3.25 -7.63 -18.24
C MET A 1 -2.76 -6.53 -17.33
N PHE A 2 -2.84 -6.71 -16.01
CA PHE A 2 -2.23 -5.77 -15.06
C PHE A 2 -0.72 -5.78 -15.28
N ASP A 3 -0.11 -4.60 -15.38
CA ASP A 3 1.33 -4.47 -15.61
C ASP A 3 2.04 -4.57 -14.25
N GLN A 4 2.39 -5.80 -13.86
CA GLN A 4 2.96 -6.10 -12.55
C GLN A 4 4.29 -5.39 -12.31
N SER A 5 5.09 -5.16 -13.36
CA SER A 5 6.33 -4.38 -13.26
C SER A 5 6.05 -2.92 -12.86
N LYS A 6 4.92 -2.35 -13.27
CA LYS A 6 4.51 -1.00 -12.84
C LYS A 6 4.03 -0.97 -11.40
N VAL A 7 3.27 -1.99 -10.96
CA VAL A 7 2.84 -2.09 -9.56
C VAL A 7 4.05 -2.17 -8.65
N ARG A 8 5.00 -3.06 -8.96
CA ARG A 8 6.26 -3.20 -8.23
C ARG A 8 7.04 -1.89 -8.15
N ALA A 9 7.19 -1.17 -9.25
CA ALA A 9 7.90 0.11 -9.27
C ALA A 9 7.25 1.18 -8.39
N LEU A 10 5.93 1.10 -8.14
CA LEU A 10 5.21 2.01 -7.25
C LEU A 10 5.25 1.55 -5.78
N VAL A 11 5.38 0.25 -5.52
CA VAL A 11 5.27 -0.35 -4.18
C VAL A 11 6.63 -0.51 -3.49
N GLU A 12 7.67 -0.93 -4.22
CA GLU A 12 9.00 -1.18 -3.63
C GLU A 12 9.61 0.06 -2.94
N PRO A 13 9.47 1.30 -3.44
CA PRO A 13 9.96 2.49 -2.74
C PRO A 13 9.29 2.68 -1.37
N ILE A 14 7.98 2.42 -1.29
CA ILE A 14 7.19 2.54 -0.06
C ILE A 14 7.64 1.50 0.96
N LEU A 15 7.75 0.23 0.55
CA LEU A 15 8.12 -0.87 1.46
C LEU A 15 9.56 -0.78 1.98
N ASN A 16 10.47 -0.17 1.20
CA ASN A 16 11.87 0.00 1.58
C ASN A 16 12.16 1.31 2.34
N ALA A 17 11.16 2.15 2.55
CA ALA A 17 11.30 3.38 3.32
C ALA A 17 11.53 3.07 4.81
N SER A 18 12.15 4.01 5.53
CA SER A 18 12.32 3.88 6.99
C SER A 18 11.00 3.95 7.75
N ASP A 19 9.98 4.55 7.14
CA ASP A 19 8.60 4.61 7.63
C ASP A 19 7.64 4.37 6.45
N PRO A 20 7.31 3.09 6.17
CA PRO A 20 6.45 2.73 5.04
C PRO A 20 5.05 3.34 5.11
N ALA A 21 4.49 3.53 6.31
CA ALA A 21 3.15 4.11 6.47
C ALA A 21 3.15 5.59 6.10
N LYS A 22 4.18 6.33 6.53
CA LYS A 22 4.37 7.72 6.11
C LYS A 22 4.62 7.84 4.61
N GLU A 23 5.47 6.98 4.05
CA GLU A 23 5.79 7.00 2.61
C GLU A 23 4.55 6.68 1.77
N LEU A 24 3.71 5.73 2.22
CA LEU A 24 2.41 5.40 1.61
C LEU A 24 1.49 6.62 1.59
N ARG A 25 1.40 7.35 2.71
CA ARG A 25 0.63 8.60 2.80
C ARG A 25 1.10 9.62 1.78
N GLU A 26 2.41 9.84 1.68
CA GLU A 26 2.99 10.79 0.73
C GLU A 26 2.70 10.39 -0.74
N HIS A 27 2.75 9.09 -1.05
CA HIS A 27 2.41 8.57 -2.38
C HIS A 27 0.91 8.71 -2.70
N VAL A 28 0.02 8.43 -1.74
CA VAL A 28 -1.44 8.62 -1.92
C VAL A 28 -1.75 10.08 -2.17
N LEU A 29 -1.20 11.00 -1.35
CA LEU A 29 -1.40 12.44 -1.53
C LEU A 29 -0.79 12.95 -2.83
N GLY A 30 0.41 12.50 -3.18
CA GLY A 30 1.10 12.86 -4.43
C GLY A 30 0.36 12.39 -5.69
N ALA A 31 -0.39 11.29 -5.60
CA ALA A 31 -1.28 10.81 -6.66
C ALA A 31 -2.64 11.55 -6.72
N GLY A 32 -2.85 12.56 -5.87
CA GLY A 32 -4.11 13.31 -5.78
C GLY A 32 -5.18 12.64 -4.91
N GLY A 33 -4.80 11.61 -4.15
CA GLY A 33 -5.67 10.96 -3.16
C GLY A 33 -5.86 11.81 -1.91
N GLN A 34 -6.70 11.31 -1.01
CA GLN A 34 -6.96 11.91 0.29
C GLN A 34 -6.45 10.99 1.39
N TRP A 35 -6.00 11.60 2.49
CA TRP A 35 -5.57 10.89 3.68
C TRP A 35 -6.23 11.53 4.90
N ALA A 36 -6.95 10.73 5.68
CA ALA A 36 -7.58 11.22 6.90
C ALA A 36 -6.56 11.32 8.04
N GLU A 37 -6.77 12.27 8.95
CA GLU A 37 -5.92 12.41 10.13
C GLU A 37 -6.26 11.33 11.19
N PRO A 38 -5.27 10.90 11.99
CA PRO A 38 -5.32 9.65 12.78
C PRO A 38 -6.34 9.62 13.93
N ASP A 39 -7.09 10.69 14.18
CA ASP A 39 -8.00 10.81 15.34
C ASP A 39 -9.38 10.14 15.14
N SER A 40 -9.61 9.47 14.00
CA SER A 40 -10.85 8.76 13.72
C SER A 40 -10.72 7.24 13.92
N THR A 41 -11.72 6.64 14.57
CA THR A 41 -11.92 5.18 14.69
C THR A 41 -12.90 4.64 13.66
N ASP A 42 -13.22 5.41 12.62
CA ASP A 42 -14.05 4.97 11.51
C ASP A 42 -13.34 3.88 10.68
N LEU A 43 -14.11 3.18 9.84
CA LEU A 43 -13.55 2.23 8.87
C LEU A 43 -12.93 3.00 7.70
N PHE A 44 -11.64 2.79 7.46
CA PHE A 44 -10.89 3.36 6.34
C PHE A 44 -10.47 2.29 5.35
N GLU A 45 -10.43 2.68 4.08
CA GLU A 45 -9.75 1.95 3.02
C GLU A 45 -8.65 2.85 2.44
N ILE A 46 -7.43 2.35 2.41
CA ILE A 46 -6.34 2.91 1.63
C ILE A 46 -6.19 2.07 0.38
N SER A 47 -6.47 2.67 -0.79
CA SER A 47 -6.31 2.03 -2.10
C SER A 47 -5.18 2.72 -2.86
N TYR A 48 -4.06 2.03 -3.09
CA TYR A 48 -2.92 2.54 -3.83
C TYR A 48 -2.24 1.45 -4.65
N ALA A 49 -1.80 1.78 -5.87
CA ALA A 49 -1.17 0.85 -6.82
C ALA A 49 -1.98 -0.44 -7.10
N GLY A 50 -3.30 -0.41 -6.93
CA GLY A 50 -4.17 -1.57 -7.09
C GLY A 50 -4.24 -2.51 -5.88
N ILE A 51 -3.60 -2.13 -4.77
CA ILE A 51 -3.64 -2.84 -3.47
C ILE A 51 -4.54 -2.05 -2.52
N ALA A 52 -5.36 -2.75 -1.75
CA ALA A 52 -6.21 -2.17 -0.72
C ALA A 52 -5.77 -2.64 0.67
N GLY A 53 -5.76 -1.72 1.63
CA GLY A 53 -5.69 -2.00 3.06
C GLY A 53 -6.90 -1.41 3.76
N ILE A 54 -7.60 -2.20 4.57
CA ILE A 54 -8.84 -1.81 5.23
C ILE A 54 -8.67 -1.97 6.73
N GLY A 55 -8.95 -0.94 7.52
CA GLY A 55 -8.79 -0.99 8.98
C GLY A 55 -9.57 0.11 9.69
N PHE A 56 -9.68 -0.01 11.02
CA PHE A 56 -10.25 1.03 11.87
C PHE A 56 -9.19 2.09 12.15
N GLY A 57 -9.37 3.26 11.55
CA GLY A 57 -8.34 4.30 11.49
C GLY A 57 -7.31 4.08 10.35
N THR A 58 -6.54 5.14 10.06
CA THR A 58 -5.55 5.12 8.98
C THR A 58 -4.32 4.28 9.31
N GLU A 59 -4.02 4.06 10.59
CA GLU A 59 -2.90 3.22 11.03
C GLU A 59 -3.13 1.76 10.65
N GLU A 60 -4.22 1.15 11.12
CA GLU A 60 -4.55 -0.25 10.79
C GLU A 60 -4.76 -0.44 9.28
N ALA A 61 -5.42 0.51 8.60
CA ALA A 61 -5.57 0.46 7.15
C ALA A 61 -4.22 0.49 6.41
N ALA A 62 -3.24 1.26 6.90
CA ALA A 62 -1.90 1.32 6.32
C ALA A 62 -1.12 0.02 6.58
N GLU A 63 -1.20 -0.53 7.80
CA GLU A 63 -0.59 -1.83 8.14
C GLU A 63 -1.11 -2.94 7.23
N HIS A 64 -2.43 -2.99 7.02
CA HIS A 64 -3.04 -3.97 6.11
C HIS A 64 -2.66 -3.75 4.65
N TRP A 65 -2.53 -2.49 4.21
CA TRP A 65 -2.03 -2.20 2.86
C TRP A 65 -0.60 -2.73 2.69
N ILE A 66 0.28 -2.49 3.66
CA ILE A 66 1.68 -2.96 3.68
C ILE A 66 1.73 -4.49 3.64
N ALA A 67 0.95 -5.18 4.47
CA ALA A 67 0.89 -6.64 4.47
C ALA A 67 0.44 -7.21 3.12
N ASN A 68 -0.57 -6.60 2.50
CA ASN A 68 -1.08 -7.02 1.20
C ASN A 68 -0.07 -6.75 0.07
N ALA A 69 0.64 -5.62 0.14
CA ALA A 69 1.71 -5.28 -0.79
C ALA A 69 2.87 -6.29 -0.75
N ILE A 70 3.33 -6.67 0.45
CA ILE A 70 4.35 -7.71 0.63
C ILE A 70 3.87 -9.05 0.06
N THR A 71 2.61 -9.41 0.33
CA THR A 71 2.01 -10.66 -0.17
C THR A 71 2.00 -10.68 -1.70
N GLN A 72 1.59 -9.58 -2.33
CA GLN A 72 1.55 -9.47 -3.79
C GLN A 72 2.94 -9.63 -4.42
N LEU A 73 3.97 -8.94 -3.89
CA LEU A 73 5.33 -9.06 -4.42
C LEU A 73 5.96 -10.44 -4.19
N THR A 74 5.57 -11.13 -3.11
CA THR A 74 6.04 -12.49 -2.80
C THR A 74 5.43 -13.51 -3.77
N ILE A 75 4.13 -13.40 -4.06
CA ILE A 75 3.47 -14.26 -5.05
C ILE A 75 4.10 -14.06 -6.43
N GLU A 76 4.39 -12.81 -6.84
CA GLU A 76 5.08 -12.53 -8.10
C GLU A 76 6.45 -13.24 -8.19
N GLN A 77 7.23 -13.24 -7.10
CA GLN A 77 8.54 -13.90 -7.09
C GLN A 77 8.42 -15.42 -7.27
N LEU A 78 7.39 -16.04 -6.71
CA LEU A 78 7.11 -17.47 -6.88
C LEU A 78 6.66 -17.80 -8.31
N GLU A 79 5.78 -16.99 -8.90
CA GLU A 79 5.31 -17.19 -10.28
C GLU A 79 6.43 -17.02 -11.32
N ALA A 80 7.40 -16.12 -11.06
CA ALA A 80 8.55 -15.93 -11.96
C ALA A 80 9.53 -17.13 -12.01
N LEU A 81 9.40 -18.08 -11.08
CA LEU A 81 10.24 -19.29 -11.00
C LEU A 81 9.56 -20.55 -11.58
N ALA A 82 8.28 -20.46 -11.95
CA ALA A 82 7.47 -21.56 -12.50
C ALA A 82 7.47 -21.55 -14.04
#